data_AF-A0AAD7M9L0-F1
#
_entry.id   AF-A0AAD7M9L0-F1
#
_cell.length_a   1.000
_cell.length_b   1.000
_cell.length_c   1.000
_cell.angle_alpha   90.00
_cell.angle_beta   90.00
_cell.angle_gamma   90.00
#
_symmetry.space_group_name_H-M   'P 1'
#
loop_
_entity.id
_entity.type
_entity.pdbx_description
1 polymer ?
#
loop_
_entity_poly.entity_id
_entity_poly.type
_entity_poly.pdbx_seq_one_letter_code
_entity_poly.pdbx_strand_id
1 'polypeptide(L)'
;MPASRCSQCGAPTPGSSSRTDSNIDVQVVPATRAARHLELMTTNAPPEDIELSFIRTIAAETRARLVDLENQISRLEERLQRLGNERILLSSYHVQNQAIVSPLRRMPPEVLGEIFSWTLPSIQDVLERLRFDMSHSPWVLAQVCSRWRAVALLTPSLWSLLV
;
A
#
# COMPACT_ATOMS: atom_id res chain seq x y z
N MET A 1 31.49 7.33 3.82
CA MET A 1 30.35 8.18 3.43
C MET A 1 29.07 7.56 3.95
N PRO A 2 28.16 8.29 4.62
CA PRO A 2 27.01 7.69 5.29
C PRO A 2 25.88 7.36 4.30
N ALA A 3 25.29 6.18 4.43
CA ALA A 3 24.16 5.74 3.62
C ALA A 3 22.92 6.61 3.90
N SER A 4 22.29 7.10 2.83
CA SER A 4 21.06 7.89 2.90
C SER A 4 19.90 7.01 3.39
N ARG A 5 19.29 7.40 4.51
CA ARG A 5 18.06 6.82 5.06
C ARG A 5 16.87 7.72 4.72
N CYS A 6 15.69 7.12 4.55
CA CYS A 6 14.45 7.86 4.33
C CYS A 6 14.08 8.67 5.58
N SER A 7 13.83 9.97 5.42
CA SER A 7 13.54 10.92 6.51
C SER A 7 12.17 10.71 7.19
N GLN A 8 11.32 9.82 6.65
CA GLN A 8 9.96 9.63 7.13
C GLN A 8 9.72 8.29 7.83
N CYS A 9 10.60 7.30 7.64
CA CYS A 9 10.46 5.97 8.27
C CYS A 9 11.78 5.32 8.75
N GLY A 10 12.94 5.92 8.50
CA GLY A 10 14.24 5.42 9.00
C GLY A 10 14.73 4.11 8.38
N ALA A 11 13.99 3.54 7.42
CA ALA A 11 14.36 2.33 6.70
C ALA A 11 15.61 2.57 5.83
N PRO A 12 16.53 1.59 5.72
CA PRO A 12 17.61 1.64 4.74
C PRO A 12 17.00 1.76 3.35
N THR A 13 17.52 2.67 2.52
CA THR A 13 17.16 2.75 1.11
C THR A 13 17.39 1.37 0.47
N PRO A 14 16.50 0.88 -0.41
CA PRO A 14 16.74 -0.37 -1.10
C PRO A 14 18.02 -0.16 -1.90
N GLY A 15 19.11 -0.77 -1.43
CA GLY A 15 20.35 -0.85 -2.16
C GLY A 15 20.01 -1.38 -3.54
N SER A 16 20.66 -0.82 -4.55
CA SER A 16 20.66 -1.35 -5.91
C SER A 16 21.03 -2.82 -5.86
N SER A 17 20.04 -3.68 -5.73
CA SER A 17 20.17 -5.11 -5.90
C SER A 17 20.64 -5.25 -7.33
N SER A 18 21.93 -5.50 -7.51
CA SER A 18 22.48 -6.04 -8.72
C SER A 18 21.60 -7.22 -9.08
N ARG A 19 20.68 -6.99 -10.02
CA ARG A 19 20.04 -8.05 -10.78
C ARG A 19 21.20 -8.81 -11.38
N THR A 20 21.54 -9.93 -10.77
CA THR A 20 22.12 -11.02 -11.53
C THR A 20 21.02 -11.39 -12.50
N ASP A 21 21.02 -10.73 -13.66
CA ASP A 21 20.31 -11.21 -14.83
C ASP A 21 20.85 -12.61 -15.02
N SER A 22 20.03 -13.57 -14.61
CA SER A 22 20.23 -14.98 -14.86
C SER A 22 20.37 -15.09 -16.36
N ASN A 23 21.63 -15.19 -16.77
CA ASN A 23 22.10 -15.45 -18.10
C ASN A 23 21.20 -16.55 -18.65
N ILE A 24 20.25 -16.16 -19.51
CA ILE A 24 19.56 -17.13 -20.34
C ILE A 24 20.70 -17.63 -21.22
N ASP A 25 21.20 -18.83 -20.94
CA ASP A 25 22.03 -19.58 -21.88
C ASP A 25 21.14 -19.86 -23.09
N VAL A 26 20.97 -18.82 -23.91
CA VAL A 26 20.59 -18.95 -25.30
C VAL A 26 21.79 -19.63 -25.90
N GLN A 27 21.73 -20.97 -25.95
CA GLN A 27 22.69 -21.76 -26.70
C GLN A 27 22.92 -21.05 -28.03
N VAL A 28 24.17 -20.68 -28.30
CA VAL A 28 24.55 -19.97 -29.52
C VAL A 28 24.19 -20.86 -30.70
N VAL A 29 23.02 -20.59 -31.30
CA VAL A 29 22.54 -21.29 -32.48
C VAL A 29 23.40 -20.80 -33.64
N PRO A 30 24.09 -21.68 -34.40
CA PRO A 30 24.89 -21.26 -35.55
C PRO A 30 24.01 -20.45 -36.53
N ALA A 31 24.55 -19.37 -37.09
CA ALA A 31 23.81 -18.37 -37.87
C ALA A 31 22.93 -18.97 -38.99
N THR A 32 23.35 -20.07 -39.60
CA THR A 32 22.60 -20.85 -40.59
C THR A 32 21.31 -21.47 -40.04
N ARG A 33 21.31 -21.91 -38.79
CA ARG A 33 20.16 -22.53 -38.13
C ARG A 33 19.15 -21.48 -37.63
N ALA A 34 19.59 -20.28 -37.29
CA ALA A 34 18.71 -19.14 -37.01
C ALA A 34 17.99 -18.64 -38.29
N ALA A 35 18.73 -18.54 -39.42
CA ALA A 35 18.15 -18.16 -40.70
C ALA A 35 17.10 -19.17 -41.20
N ARG A 36 17.41 -20.47 -41.10
CA ARG A 36 16.49 -21.54 -41.48
C ARG A 36 15.25 -21.61 -40.57
N HIS A 37 15.41 -21.39 -39.27
CA HIS A 37 14.28 -21.30 -38.35
C HIS A 37 13.36 -20.10 -38.67
N LEU A 38 13.94 -18.94 -39.03
CA LEU A 38 13.17 -17.77 -39.44
C LEU A 38 12.42 -17.99 -40.76
N GLU A 39 13.05 -18.66 -41.73
CA GLU A 39 12.41 -19.09 -42.98
C GLU A 39 11.20 -20.00 -42.70
N LEU A 40 11.33 -20.99 -41.80
CA LEU A 40 10.23 -21.87 -41.40
C LEU A 40 9.10 -21.14 -40.67
N MET A 41 9.39 -20.02 -39.99
CA MET A 41 8.35 -19.19 -39.36
C MET A 41 7.65 -18.26 -40.34
N THR A 42 8.29 -17.93 -41.48
CA THR A 42 7.78 -16.92 -42.43
C THR A 42 7.26 -17.55 -43.73
N THR A 43 7.56 -18.82 -43.97
CA THR A 43 7.15 -19.58 -45.15
C THR A 43 6.43 -20.87 -44.73
N ASN A 44 5.59 -21.42 -45.61
CA ASN A 44 4.94 -22.72 -45.38
C ASN A 44 5.81 -23.89 -45.87
N ALA A 45 7.15 -23.73 -45.89
CA ALA A 45 8.06 -24.78 -46.28
C ALA A 45 8.07 -25.89 -45.20
N PRO A 46 8.03 -27.18 -45.59
CA PRO A 46 8.09 -28.25 -44.61
C PRO A 46 9.49 -28.30 -43.94
N PRO A 47 9.58 -28.49 -42.61
CA PRO A 47 10.86 -28.72 -41.96
C PRO A 47 11.38 -30.14 -42.23
N GLU A 48 12.70 -30.29 -42.21
CA GLU A 48 13.35 -31.59 -42.29
C GLU A 48 13.14 -32.40 -40.99
N ASP A 49 13.29 -33.73 -41.03
CA ASP A 49 13.06 -34.59 -39.86
C ASP A 49 13.95 -34.24 -38.65
N ILE A 50 15.19 -33.81 -38.91
CA ILE A 50 16.13 -33.35 -37.88
C ILE A 50 15.67 -32.01 -37.29
N GLU A 51 15.14 -31.11 -38.12
CA GLU A 51 14.57 -29.84 -37.67
C GLU A 51 13.32 -30.08 -36.83
N LEU A 52 12.42 -30.97 -37.29
CA LEU A 52 11.20 -31.35 -36.58
C LEU A 52 11.51 -31.93 -35.20
N SER A 53 12.43 -32.89 -35.12
CA SER A 53 12.81 -33.51 -33.84
C SER A 53 13.39 -32.48 -32.87
N PHE A 54 14.30 -31.62 -33.33
CA PHE A 54 14.89 -30.56 -32.52
C PHE A 54 13.87 -29.53 -32.04
N ILE A 55 13.00 -29.04 -32.94
CA ILE A 55 11.94 -28.08 -32.60
C ILE A 55 10.98 -28.69 -31.57
N ARG A 56 10.62 -29.97 -31.72
CA ARG A 56 9.77 -30.68 -30.75
C ARG A 56 10.42 -30.78 -29.37
N THR A 57 11.71 -31.09 -29.31
CA THR A 57 12.45 -31.14 -28.04
C THR A 57 12.48 -29.78 -27.36
N ILE A 58 12.86 -28.71 -28.08
CA ILE A 58 12.86 -27.35 -27.52
C ILE A 58 11.46 -26.94 -27.08
N ALA A 59 10.43 -27.22 -27.89
CA ALA A 59 9.06 -26.89 -27.52
C ALA A 59 8.61 -27.63 -26.24
N ALA A 60 9.03 -28.89 -26.06
CA ALA A 60 8.73 -29.65 -24.86
C ALA A 60 9.47 -29.09 -23.62
N GLU A 61 10.76 -28.78 -23.74
CA GLU A 61 11.57 -28.17 -22.68
C GLU A 61 11.05 -26.77 -22.31
N THR A 62 10.74 -25.95 -23.31
CA THR A 62 10.18 -24.61 -23.12
C THR A 62 8.83 -24.70 -22.40
N ARG A 63 7.97 -25.63 -22.81
CA ARG A 63 6.68 -25.85 -22.14
C ARG A 63 6.87 -26.29 -20.69
N ALA A 64 7.80 -27.21 -20.42
CA ALA A 64 8.11 -27.63 -19.05
C ALA A 64 8.59 -26.45 -18.20
N ARG A 65 9.44 -25.57 -18.76
CA ARG A 65 9.92 -24.38 -18.07
C ARG A 65 8.81 -23.36 -17.79
N LEU A 66 7.88 -23.16 -18.74
CA LEU A 66 6.72 -22.29 -18.53
C LEU A 66 5.85 -22.80 -17.38
N VAL A 67 5.54 -24.10 -17.34
CA VAL A 67 4.75 -24.70 -16.26
C VAL A 67 5.45 -24.55 -14.91
N ASP A 68 6.77 -24.73 -14.85
CA ASP A 68 7.52 -24.49 -13.61
C ASP A 68 7.42 -23.02 -13.15
N LEU A 69 7.60 -22.06 -14.07
CA LEU A 69 7.48 -20.63 -13.77
C LEU A 69 6.07 -20.25 -13.30
N GLU A 70 5.02 -20.74 -13.96
CA GLU A 70 3.62 -20.52 -13.56
C GLU A 70 3.35 -21.04 -12.14
N ASN A 71 3.90 -22.21 -11.80
CA ASN A 71 3.81 -22.77 -10.45
C ASN A 71 4.57 -21.93 -9.41
N GLN A 72 5.72 -21.36 -9.76
CA GLN A 72 6.46 -20.47 -8.87
C GLN A 72 5.71 -19.15 -8.65
N ILE A 73 5.16 -18.56 -9.71
CA ILE A 73 4.34 -17.34 -9.65
C ILE A 73 3.15 -17.59 -8.72
N SER A 74 2.39 -18.66 -8.95
CA SER A 74 1.20 -19.00 -8.15
C SER A 74 1.52 -19.13 -6.66
N ARG A 75 2.63 -19.78 -6.31
CA ARG A 75 3.08 -19.92 -4.90
C ARG A 75 3.45 -18.59 -4.27
N LEU A 76 4.16 -17.72 -5.01
CA LEU A 76 4.56 -16.41 -4.52
C LEU A 76 3.35 -15.49 -4.34
N GLU A 77 2.38 -15.53 -5.25
CA GLU A 77 1.12 -14.80 -5.14
C GLU A 77 0.32 -15.23 -3.91
N GLU A 78 0.18 -16.53 -3.66
CA GLU A 78 -0.49 -17.05 -2.47
C GLU A 78 0.21 -16.57 -1.19
N ARG A 79 1.55 -16.59 -1.17
CA ARG A 79 2.33 -16.12 -0.02
C ARG A 79 2.15 -14.62 0.20
N LEU A 80 2.14 -13.84 -0.88
CA LEU A 80 1.91 -12.39 -0.84
C LEU A 80 0.51 -12.08 -0.30
N GLN A 81 -0.52 -12.77 -0.79
CA GLN A 81 -1.88 -12.61 -0.27
C GLN A 81 -1.97 -12.91 1.21
N ARG A 82 -1.37 -14.01 1.67
CA ARG A 82 -1.37 -14.39 3.10
C ARG A 82 -0.73 -13.31 3.97
N LEU A 83 0.45 -12.83 3.59
CA LEU A 83 1.15 -11.76 4.31
C LEU A 83 0.39 -10.42 4.24
N GLY A 84 -0.27 -10.14 3.11
CA GLY A 84 -1.12 -8.96 2.95
C GLY A 84 -2.30 -8.97 3.91
N ASN A 85 -2.98 -10.10 4.05
CA ASN A 85 -4.10 -10.27 4.98
C ASN A 85 -3.65 -10.11 6.44
N GLU A 86 -2.52 -10.74 6.81
CA GLU A 86 -1.95 -10.62 8.14
C GLU A 86 -1.56 -9.17 8.47
N ARG A 87 -0.93 -8.46 7.51
CA ARG A 87 -0.60 -7.04 7.66
C ARG A 87 -1.85 -6.21 7.92
N ILE A 88 -2.93 -6.40 7.15
CA ILE A 88 -4.19 -5.65 7.31
C ILE A 88 -4.75 -5.87 8.72
N LEU A 89 -4.81 -7.14 9.17
CA LEU A 89 -5.31 -7.50 10.48
C LEU A 89 -4.49 -6.86 11.60
N LEU A 90 -3.16 -7.03 11.58
CA LEU A 90 -2.29 -6.48 12.62
C LEU A 90 -2.27 -4.95 12.62
N SER A 91 -2.33 -4.31 11.45
CA SER A 91 -2.44 -2.86 11.33
C SER A 91 -3.72 -2.34 11.98
N SER A 92 -4.85 -3.02 11.74
CA SER A 92 -6.13 -2.66 12.37
C SER A 92 -6.07 -2.78 13.90
N TYR A 93 -5.50 -3.88 14.41
CA TYR A 93 -5.34 -4.13 15.83
C TYR A 93 -4.42 -3.10 16.50
N HIS A 94 -3.33 -2.74 15.81
CA HIS A 94 -2.39 -1.74 16.27
C HIS A 94 -3.06 -0.36 16.44
N VAL A 95 -3.80 0.10 15.43
CA VAL A 95 -4.53 1.38 15.48
C VAL A 95 -5.57 1.37 16.59
N GLN A 96 -6.32 0.29 16.75
CA GLN A 96 -7.30 0.16 17.84
C GLN A 96 -6.63 0.25 19.21
N ASN A 97 -5.53 -0.45 19.42
CA ASN A 97 -4.79 -0.41 20.68
C ASN A 97 -4.20 0.96 20.96
N GLN A 98 -3.62 1.63 19.96
CA GLN A 98 -3.16 3.01 20.08
C GLN A 98 -4.29 3.95 20.51
N ALA A 99 -5.47 3.81 19.90
CA ALA A 99 -6.64 4.59 20.26
C ALA A 99 -7.09 4.32 21.70
N ILE A 100 -6.99 3.07 22.20
CA ILE A 100 -7.32 2.68 23.57
C ILE A 100 -6.36 3.31 24.58
N VAL A 101 -5.05 3.25 24.33
CA VAL A 101 -4.04 3.78 25.26
C VAL A 101 -3.85 5.29 25.16
N SER A 102 -4.52 5.93 24.20
CA SER A 102 -4.47 7.38 23.98
C SER A 102 -4.69 8.16 25.28
N PRO A 103 -3.80 9.11 25.62
CA PRO A 103 -3.95 9.97 26.80
C PRO A 103 -5.29 10.71 26.84
N LEU A 104 -5.85 11.04 25.67
CA LEU A 104 -7.14 11.71 25.54
C LEU A 104 -8.27 10.95 26.26
N ARG A 105 -8.21 9.61 26.35
CA ARG A 105 -9.22 8.81 27.08
C ARG A 105 -9.16 8.95 28.60
N ARG A 106 -8.00 9.35 29.14
CA ARG A 106 -7.74 9.48 30.58
C ARG A 106 -7.67 10.93 31.06
N MET A 107 -7.71 11.92 30.15
CA MET A 107 -7.72 13.33 30.55
C MET A 107 -8.96 13.67 31.39
N PRO A 108 -8.81 14.49 32.44
CA PRO A 108 -9.96 15.07 33.13
C PRO A 108 -10.85 15.87 32.16
N PRO A 109 -12.17 15.90 32.40
CA PRO A 109 -13.10 16.64 31.55
C PRO A 109 -12.78 18.15 31.50
N GLU A 110 -12.22 18.71 32.56
CA GLU A 110 -11.83 20.13 32.65
C GLU A 110 -10.70 20.45 31.68
N VAL A 111 -9.65 19.63 31.66
CA VAL A 111 -8.52 19.78 30.73
C VAL A 111 -8.98 19.60 29.28
N LEU A 112 -9.90 18.66 29.05
CA LEU A 112 -10.45 18.44 27.71
C LEU A 112 -11.32 19.62 27.24
N GLY A 113 -12.12 20.21 28.15
CA GLY A 113 -12.90 21.42 27.88
C GLY A 113 -12.03 22.67 27.64
N GLU A 114 -10.90 22.78 28.35
CA GLU A 114 -9.90 23.81 28.08
C GLU A 114 -9.34 23.65 26.66
N ILE A 115 -8.88 22.45 26.29
CA ILE A 115 -8.41 22.14 24.93
C ILE A 115 -9.47 22.50 23.88
N PHE A 116 -10.74 22.15 24.11
CA PHE A 116 -11.84 22.48 23.20
C PHE A 116 -11.99 23.98 23.00
N SER A 117 -11.76 24.78 24.04
CA SER A 117 -11.88 26.25 23.96
C SER A 117 -10.85 26.85 23.00
N TRP A 118 -9.68 26.22 22.85
CA TRP A 118 -8.66 26.62 21.86
C TRP A 118 -9.03 26.29 20.41
N THR A 119 -10.07 25.49 20.19
CA THR A 119 -10.53 25.12 18.83
C THR A 119 -11.65 26.01 18.32
N LEU A 120 -12.14 26.95 19.13
CA LEU A 120 -13.22 27.85 18.73
C LEU A 120 -12.76 28.78 17.59
N PRO A 121 -13.61 29.03 16.58
CA PRO A 121 -13.32 30.01 15.55
C PRO A 121 -13.23 31.41 16.15
N SER A 122 -12.66 32.36 15.42
CA SER A 122 -12.69 33.75 15.86
C SER A 122 -14.13 34.24 15.97
N ILE A 123 -14.38 35.20 16.86
CA ILE A 123 -15.72 35.77 17.08
C ILE A 123 -16.31 36.29 15.76
N GLN A 124 -15.47 36.90 14.91
CA GLN A 124 -15.90 37.42 13.61
C GLN A 124 -16.39 36.29 12.69
N ASP A 125 -15.66 35.17 12.63
CA ASP A 125 -16.02 34.04 11.79
C ASP A 125 -17.33 33.37 12.23
N VAL A 126 -17.53 33.26 13.55
CA VAL A 126 -18.77 32.70 14.13
C VAL A 126 -19.97 33.56 13.75
N LEU A 127 -19.89 34.89 13.93
CA LEU A 127 -21.01 35.81 13.69
C LEU A 127 -21.36 35.95 12.20
N GLU A 128 -20.38 35.86 11.30
CA GLU A 128 -20.61 36.06 9.88
C GLU A 128 -21.01 34.80 9.11
N ARG A 129 -20.44 33.62 9.44
CA ARG A 129 -20.52 32.44 8.57
C ARG A 129 -20.71 31.12 9.28
N LEU A 130 -20.14 30.93 10.47
CA LEU A 130 -19.97 29.60 11.06
C LEU A 130 -20.96 29.25 12.18
N ARG A 131 -21.83 30.19 12.61
CA ARG A 131 -22.76 29.99 13.75
C ARG A 131 -23.54 28.68 13.69
N PHE A 132 -24.01 28.29 12.51
CA PHE A 132 -24.81 27.08 12.29
C PHE A 132 -24.11 26.03 11.42
N ASP A 133 -22.82 26.21 11.15
CA ASP A 133 -22.05 25.21 10.41
C ASP A 133 -21.60 24.09 11.35
N MET A 134 -22.23 22.93 11.21
CA MET A 134 -21.96 21.76 12.05
C MET A 134 -20.58 21.12 11.78
N SER A 135 -19.88 21.54 10.72
CA SER A 135 -18.52 21.10 10.43
C SER A 135 -17.45 21.83 11.26
N HIS A 136 -17.82 22.88 11.99
CA HIS A 136 -16.93 23.69 12.81
C HIS A 136 -17.18 23.52 14.32
N SER A 137 -16.19 23.95 15.12
CA SER A 137 -16.32 24.00 16.59
C SER A 137 -17.38 25.03 16.99
N PRO A 138 -18.20 24.77 18.03
CA PRO A 138 -18.16 23.63 18.94
C PRO A 138 -18.88 22.36 18.44
N TRP A 139 -19.63 22.44 17.34
CA TRP A 139 -20.48 21.36 16.86
C TRP A 139 -19.70 20.08 16.52
N VAL A 140 -18.58 20.21 15.82
CA VAL A 140 -17.75 19.07 15.41
C VAL A 140 -17.20 18.28 16.60
N LEU A 141 -16.90 18.96 17.72
CA LEU A 141 -16.42 18.31 18.94
C LEU A 141 -17.48 17.38 19.53
N ALA A 142 -18.75 17.80 19.47
CA ALA A 142 -19.89 17.02 19.94
C ALA A 142 -20.21 15.81 19.02
N GLN A 143 -19.58 15.69 17.86
CA GLN A 143 -19.76 14.57 16.93
C GLN A 143 -18.68 13.49 17.06
N VAL A 144 -17.56 13.77 17.73
CA VAL A 144 -16.42 12.82 17.83
C VAL A 144 -16.79 11.56 18.60
N CYS A 145 -17.29 11.69 19.84
CA CYS A 145 -17.77 10.57 20.65
C CYS A 145 -18.70 11.04 21.78
N SER A 146 -19.35 10.10 22.47
CA SER A 146 -20.25 10.40 23.60
C SER A 146 -19.58 11.19 24.73
N ARG A 147 -18.33 10.85 25.07
CA ARG A 147 -17.56 11.57 26.11
C ARG A 147 -17.23 12.99 25.70
N TRP A 148 -16.81 13.22 24.46
CA TRP A 148 -16.53 14.58 23.95
C TRP A 148 -17.80 15.43 23.93
N ARG A 149 -18.92 14.84 23.51
CA ARG A 149 -20.24 15.49 23.59
C ARG A 149 -20.61 15.88 25.01
N ALA A 150 -20.45 14.97 25.97
CA ALA A 150 -20.73 15.26 27.37
C ALA A 150 -19.87 16.43 27.89
N VAL A 151 -18.56 16.41 27.62
CA VAL A 151 -17.65 17.50 28.03
C VAL A 151 -18.02 18.82 27.34
N ALA A 152 -18.30 18.80 26.04
CA ALA A 152 -18.68 20.01 25.32
C ALA A 152 -19.96 20.63 25.89
N LEU A 153 -20.98 19.82 26.18
CA LEU A 153 -22.23 20.29 26.80
C LEU A 153 -22.03 20.79 28.24
N LEU A 154 -21.11 20.20 29.00
CA LEU A 154 -20.76 20.61 30.36
C LEU A 154 -19.81 21.82 30.40
N THR A 155 -19.41 22.36 29.25
CA THR A 155 -18.50 23.51 29.14
C THR A 155 -19.24 24.70 28.50
N PRO A 156 -19.98 25.52 29.28
CA PRO A 156 -20.82 26.60 28.74
C PRO A 156 -20.06 27.64 27.92
N SER A 157 -18.77 27.87 28.20
CA SER A 157 -17.93 28.82 27.47
C SER A 157 -17.79 28.47 25.98
N LEU A 158 -17.98 27.21 25.58
CA LEU A 158 -17.94 26.80 24.18
C LEU A 158 -19.15 27.29 23.38
N TRP A 159 -20.27 27.59 24.05
CA TRP A 159 -21.55 27.94 23.42
C TRP A 159 -21.89 29.43 23.57
N SER A 160 -21.07 30.21 24.28
CA SER A 160 -21.33 31.62 24.57
C SER A 160 -21.41 32.49 23.31
N LEU A 161 -20.73 32.11 22.22
CA LEU A 161 -20.74 32.82 20.93
C LEU A 161 -21.94 32.45 20.04
N LEU A 162 -22.74 31.46 20.47
CA LEU A 162 -23.92 30.99 19.73
C LEU A 162 -25.24 31.56 20.26
N VAL A 163 -25.21 32.25 21.39
CA VAL A 163 -26.37 32.92 22.01
C VAL A 163 -26.43 34.37 21.57
#